data_AF-A0A4Q0VUP8-F1
#
_entry.id   AF-A0A4Q0VUP8-F1
#
_cell.length_a   1.000
_cell.length_b   1.000
_cell.length_c   1.000
_cell.angle_alpha   90.00
_cell.angle_beta   90.00
_cell.angle_gamma   90.00
#
_symmetry.space_group_name_H-M   'P 1'
#
loop_
_entity.id
_entity.type
_entity.pdbx_description
1 polymer ?
#
loop_
_entity_poly.entity_id
_entity_poly.type
_entity_poly.pdbx_seq_one_letter_code
_entity_poly.pdbx_strand_id
1 'polypeptide(L)'
;YVTAAYEAGIVFGRTATTFDPHATITREEMAVMLIRAYEYQARNKVKVAQPSTFNDRESVSSWAQAAVDAASQLGLLKGRGNNIFAPKAPMTRAESAQVIANLLKSK
;
A
#
# COMPACT_ATOMS: atom_id res chain seq x y z
N TYR A 1 -9.30 -6.78 -14.63
CA TYR A 1 -8.87 -5.85 -13.56
C TYR A 1 -7.60 -6.32 -12.86
N VAL A 2 -7.53 -7.57 -12.40
CA VAL A 2 -6.33 -8.13 -11.75
C VAL A 2 -5.10 -8.19 -12.68
N THR A 3 -5.29 -8.52 -13.97
CA THR A 3 -4.20 -8.67 -14.96
C THR A 3 -3.46 -7.36 -15.24
N ALA A 4 -4.18 -6.24 -15.42
CA ALA A 4 -3.57 -4.93 -15.70
C ALA A 4 -2.77 -4.39 -14.50
N ALA A 5 -3.22 -4.67 -13.27
CA ALA A 5 -2.50 -4.27 -12.06
C ALA A 5 -1.27 -5.15 -11.80
N TYR A 6 -1.29 -6.40 -12.29
CA TYR A 6 -0.14 -7.30 -12.27
C TYR A 6 0.92 -6.86 -13.31
N GLU A 7 0.53 -6.60 -14.56
CA GLU A 7 1.43 -6.14 -15.63
C GLU A 7 2.08 -4.77 -15.32
N ALA A 8 1.37 -3.90 -14.59
CA ALA A 8 1.91 -2.62 -14.13
C ALA A 8 2.85 -2.73 -12.91
N GLY A 9 3.09 -3.94 -12.38
CA GLY A 9 3.91 -4.16 -11.17
C GLY A 9 3.29 -3.61 -9.88
N ILE A 10 1.98 -3.32 -9.91
CA ILE A 10 1.24 -2.72 -8.80
C ILE A 10 0.79 -3.79 -7.81
N VAL A 11 0.43 -4.97 -8.31
CA VAL A 11 -0.10 -6.08 -7.51
C VAL A 11 0.72 -7.32 -7.80
N PHE A 12 1.45 -7.82 -6.82
CA PHE A 12 2.10 -9.13 -6.91
C PHE A 12 1.09 -10.19 -6.46
N GLY A 13 0.78 -11.13 -7.35
CA GLY A 13 0.12 -12.38 -6.95
C GLY A 13 1.00 -13.18 -5.98
N ARG A 14 0.48 -14.29 -5.45
CA ARG A 14 1.29 -15.24 -4.67
C ARG A 14 2.45 -15.80 -5.52
N THR A 15 2.26 -15.79 -6.83
CA THR A 15 3.22 -16.03 -7.91
C THR A 15 2.95 -15.05 -9.06
N ALA A 16 3.74 -15.13 -10.12
CA ALA A 16 3.52 -14.34 -11.34
C ALA A 16 2.15 -14.58 -12.02
N THR A 17 1.46 -15.67 -11.70
CA THR A 17 0.27 -16.11 -12.43
C THR A 17 -0.93 -16.39 -11.52
N THR A 18 -0.76 -16.38 -10.20
CA THR A 18 -1.84 -16.70 -9.25
C THR A 18 -2.18 -15.52 -8.36
N PHE A 19 -3.35 -14.93 -8.59
CA PHE A 19 -3.94 -13.95 -7.69
C PHE A 19 -4.96 -14.63 -6.78
N ASP A 20 -4.62 -14.73 -5.49
CA ASP A 20 -5.52 -15.23 -4.45
C ASP A 20 -6.19 -14.01 -3.78
N PRO A 21 -7.48 -13.75 -4.02
CA PRO A 21 -8.19 -12.61 -3.44
C PRO A 21 -8.48 -12.77 -1.94
N HIS A 22 -8.47 -14.01 -1.44
CA HIS A 22 -8.77 -14.34 -0.03
C HIS A 22 -7.52 -14.45 0.83
N ALA A 23 -6.33 -14.56 0.22
CA ALA A 23 -5.08 -14.47 0.96
C ALA A 23 -4.99 -13.14 1.72
N THR A 24 -4.46 -13.23 2.93
CA THR A 24 -4.17 -12.07 3.77
C THR A 24 -2.85 -11.44 3.35
N ILE A 25 -2.80 -10.11 3.39
CA ILE A 25 -1.55 -9.34 3.34
C ILE A 25 -1.51 -8.45 4.57
N THR A 26 -0.33 -7.94 4.88
CA THR A 26 -0.13 -6.97 5.96
C THR A 26 -0.41 -5.54 5.46
N ARG A 27 -0.66 -4.62 6.40
CA ARG A 27 -0.87 -3.19 6.09
C ARG A 27 0.35 -2.52 5.49
N GLU A 28 1.55 -2.93 5.91
CA GLU A 28 2.79 -2.40 5.33
C GLU A 28 2.99 -2.85 3.87
N GLU A 29 2.60 -4.08 3.53
CA GLU A 29 2.60 -4.56 2.13
C GLU A 29 1.58 -3.78 1.29
N MET A 30 0.38 -3.53 1.84
CA MET A 30 -0.63 -2.70 1.17
C MET A 30 -0.12 -1.28 0.89
N ALA A 31 0.56 -0.66 1.85
CA ALA A 31 1.12 0.69 1.66
C ALA A 31 2.12 0.71 0.49
N VAL A 32 2.98 -0.31 0.37
CA VAL A 32 3.91 -0.44 -0.76
C VAL A 32 3.17 -0.57 -2.09
N MET A 33 2.12 -1.41 -2.15
CA MET A 33 1.32 -1.57 -3.37
C MET A 33 0.63 -0.26 -3.78
N LEU A 34 0.08 0.47 -2.81
CA LEU A 34 -0.60 1.75 -3.07
C LEU A 34 0.34 2.82 -3.60
N ILE A 35 1.52 2.97 -3.00
CA ILE A 35 2.49 3.95 -3.47
C ILE A 35 3.01 3.60 -4.87
N ARG A 36 3.24 2.32 -5.15
CA ARG A 36 3.59 1.89 -6.51
C ARG A 36 2.48 2.22 -7.52
N ALA A 37 1.21 1.98 -7.15
CA ALA A 37 0.06 2.35 -7.98
C ALA A 37 0.00 3.87 -8.24
N TYR A 38 0.17 4.66 -7.18
CA TYR A 38 0.14 6.11 -7.25
C TYR A 38 1.25 6.66 -8.14
N GLU A 39 2.49 6.22 -7.93
CA GLU A 39 3.65 6.65 -8.71
C GLU A 39 3.53 6.26 -10.19
N TYR A 40 2.98 5.07 -10.46
CA TYR A 40 2.71 4.61 -11.82
C TYR A 40 1.72 5.54 -12.54
N GLN A 41 0.62 5.90 -11.87
CA GLN A 41 -0.39 6.80 -12.43
C GLN A 41 0.13 8.24 -12.56
N ALA A 42 0.87 8.74 -11.57
CA ALA A 42 1.45 10.08 -11.57
C ALA A 42 2.67 10.24 -12.50
N ARG A 43 3.22 9.12 -13.00
CA ARG A 43 4.49 9.06 -13.75
C ARG A 43 5.65 9.78 -13.01
N ASN A 44 5.60 9.78 -11.68
CA ASN A 44 6.55 10.47 -10.83
C ASN A 44 6.70 9.75 -9.49
N LYS A 45 7.88 9.87 -8.87
CA LYS A 45 8.15 9.33 -7.54
C LYS A 45 7.58 10.22 -6.45
N VAL A 46 7.00 9.61 -5.41
CA VAL A 46 6.52 10.34 -4.25
C VAL A 46 7.74 10.78 -3.43
N LYS A 47 7.86 12.09 -3.19
CA LYS A 47 8.84 12.63 -2.27
C LYS A 47 8.24 12.68 -0.87
N VAL A 48 8.78 11.88 0.03
CA VAL A 48 8.41 11.91 1.45
C VAL A 48 9.08 13.13 2.08
N ALA A 49 8.29 14.11 2.51
CA ALA A 49 8.83 15.33 3.12
C ALA A 49 9.35 15.09 4.54
N GLN A 50 8.63 14.29 5.33
CA GLN A 50 8.98 13.94 6.71
C GLN A 50 8.57 12.49 7.05
N PRO A 51 9.30 11.77 7.90
CA PRO A 51 8.84 10.48 8.42
C PRO A 51 7.46 10.58 9.08
N SER A 52 6.67 9.52 9.05
CA SER A 52 5.44 9.45 9.83
C SER A 52 5.74 9.49 11.33
N THR A 53 4.80 9.99 12.11
CA THR A 53 4.92 10.12 13.57
C THR A 53 4.26 8.96 14.32
N PHE A 54 3.98 7.83 13.66
CA PHE A 54 3.28 6.71 14.28
C PHE A 54 4.11 6.11 15.42
N ASN A 55 3.43 5.78 16.53
CA ASN A 55 4.06 5.25 17.73
C ASN A 55 4.72 3.87 17.49
N ASP A 56 4.21 3.12 16.51
CA ASP A 56 4.69 1.80 16.10
C ASP A 56 5.50 1.85 14.79
N ARG A 57 6.02 3.02 14.40
CA ARG A 57 6.82 3.17 13.16
C ARG A 57 8.02 2.22 13.12
N GLU A 58 8.65 1.95 14.25
CA GLU A 58 9.78 1.02 14.33
C GLU A 58 9.37 -0.45 14.06
N SER A 59 8.08 -0.77 14.19
CA SER A 59 7.53 -2.09 13.84
C SER A 59 7.28 -2.25 12.34
N VAL A 60 7.41 -1.17 11.56
CA VAL A 60 7.34 -1.19 10.10
C VAL A 60 8.65 -1.73 9.56
N SER A 61 8.58 -2.74 8.69
CA SER A 61 9.77 -3.27 8.03
C SER A 61 10.52 -2.16 7.27
N SER A 62 11.85 -2.18 7.29
CA SER A 62 12.69 -1.14 6.67
C SER A 62 12.35 -0.89 5.20
N TRP A 63 12.02 -1.94 4.43
CA TRP A 63 11.61 -1.85 3.03
C TRP A 63 10.23 -1.18 2.81
N ALA A 64 9.40 -1.11 3.85
CA ALA A 64 8.06 -0.53 3.79
C ALA A 64 7.97 0.88 4.37
N GLN A 65 8.95 1.32 5.17
CA GLN A 65 8.87 2.61 5.89
C GLN A 65 8.58 3.79 4.97
N ALA A 66 9.34 3.92 3.86
CA ALA A 66 9.13 5.01 2.91
C ALA A 66 7.72 5.00 2.31
N ALA A 67 7.18 3.81 2.02
CA ALA A 67 5.83 3.68 1.48
C ALA A 67 4.75 3.96 2.51
N VAL A 68 4.94 3.57 3.78
CA VAL A 68 4.04 3.90 4.89
C VAL A 68 4.01 5.41 5.12
N ASP A 69 5.18 6.04 5.15
CA ASP A 69 5.32 7.49 5.32
C ASP A 69 4.61 8.24 4.17
N ALA A 70 4.88 7.83 2.93
CA ALA A 70 4.23 8.39 1.74
C ALA A 70 2.70 8.17 1.74
N ALA A 71 2.24 6.96 2.03
CA ALA A 71 0.81 6.61 1.99
C ALA A 71 0.03 7.38 3.06
N SER A 72 0.65 7.62 4.21
CA SER A 72 0.09 8.46 5.27
C SER A 72 0.04 9.93 4.86
N GLN A 73 1.12 10.48 4.28
CA GLN A 73 1.16 11.88 3.83
C GLN A 73 0.14 12.17 2.73
N LEU A 74 0.00 11.26 1.76
CA LEU A 74 -0.98 11.39 0.68
C LEU A 74 -2.41 11.09 1.13
N GLY A 75 -2.62 10.71 2.39
CA GLY A 75 -3.94 10.34 2.94
C GLY A 75 -4.52 9.06 2.35
N LEU A 76 -3.73 8.29 1.59
CA LEU A 76 -4.12 7.03 0.95
C LEU A 76 -4.34 5.92 1.97
N LEU A 77 -3.56 5.95 3.06
CA LEU A 77 -3.67 4.98 4.14
C LEU A 77 -3.46 5.67 5.47
N LYS A 78 -4.53 5.74 6.26
CA LYS A 78 -4.51 6.39 7.57
C LYS A 78 -4.14 5.39 8.67
N GLY A 79 -3.49 5.91 9.70
CA GLY A 79 -3.33 5.20 10.97
C GLY A 79 -4.67 4.91 11.65
N ARG A 80 -4.59 4.14 12.71
CA ARG A 80 -5.68 3.77 13.60
C ARG A 80 -5.59 4.62 14.88
N GLY A 81 -6.52 4.40 15.81
CA GLY A 81 -6.52 5.06 17.12
C GLY A 81 -5.16 4.98 17.83
N ASN A 82 -4.94 5.91 18.76
CA ASN A 82 -3.70 6.03 19.54
C ASN A 82 -2.42 6.28 18.70
N ASN A 83 -2.57 6.88 17.51
CA ASN A 83 -1.44 7.20 16.62
C ASN A 83 -0.62 5.95 16.22
N ILE A 84 -1.31 4.83 15.94
CA ILE A 84 -0.73 3.54 15.58
C ILE A 84 -1.01 3.23 14.11
N PHE A 85 -0.01 2.80 13.35
CA PHE A 85 -0.19 2.40 11.95
C PHE A 85 -0.77 0.99 11.82
N ALA A 86 -0.28 0.02 12.60
CA ALA A 86 -0.73 -1.36 12.49
C ALA A 86 0.07 -2.21 11.49
N PRO A 87 1.40 -2.11 11.28
CA PRO A 87 2.05 -2.59 10.06
C PRO A 87 1.79 -4.07 9.76
N LYS A 88 1.77 -4.92 10.79
CA LYS A 88 1.57 -6.37 10.67
C LYS A 88 0.09 -6.79 10.74
N ALA A 89 -0.84 -5.86 10.95
CA ALA A 89 -2.24 -6.23 11.06
C ALA A 89 -2.71 -6.78 9.70
N PRO A 90 -3.43 -7.91 9.70
CA PRO A 90 -3.87 -8.54 8.46
C PRO A 90 -4.95 -7.70 7.79
N MET A 91 -4.94 -7.72 6.46
CA MET A 91 -5.96 -7.19 5.57
C MET A 91 -6.23 -8.22 4.48
N THR A 92 -7.45 -8.20 3.93
CA THR A 92 -7.74 -9.04 2.77
C THR A 92 -7.20 -8.39 1.50
N ARG A 93 -6.81 -9.22 0.54
CA ARG A 93 -6.38 -8.72 -0.77
C ARG A 93 -7.52 -8.08 -1.54
N ALA A 94 -8.77 -8.52 -1.32
CA ALA A 94 -9.95 -7.86 -1.87
C ALA A 94 -10.08 -6.41 -1.37
N GLU A 95 -9.95 -6.15 -0.06
CA GLU A 95 -9.96 -4.79 0.49
C GLU A 95 -8.81 -3.95 -0.11
N SER A 96 -7.62 -4.54 -0.20
CA SER A 96 -6.44 -3.87 -0.75
C SER A 96 -6.61 -3.53 -2.24
N ALA A 97 -7.13 -4.47 -3.03
CA ALA A 97 -7.44 -4.29 -4.44
C ALA A 97 -8.52 -3.22 -4.66
N GLN A 98 -9.51 -3.13 -3.78
CA GLN A 98 -10.54 -2.10 -3.85
C GLN A 98 -9.95 -0.70 -3.63
N VAL A 99 -9.05 -0.53 -2.67
CA VAL A 99 -8.38 0.77 -2.44
C VAL A 99 -7.51 1.14 -3.65
N ILE A 100 -6.74 0.19 -4.19
CA ILE A 100 -5.93 0.42 -5.41
C ILE A 100 -6.83 0.76 -6.60
N ALA A 101 -7.96 0.07 -6.78
CA ALA A 101 -8.90 0.35 -7.85
C ALA A 101 -9.54 1.74 -7.72
N ASN A 102 -9.84 2.18 -6.50
CA ASN A 102 -10.34 3.54 -6.24
C ASN A 102 -9.29 4.59 -6.59
N LEU A 103 -8.02 4.34 -6.24
CA LEU A 103 -6.90 5.22 -6.60
C LEU A 103 -6.76 5.37 -8.12
N LEU A 104 -6.77 4.26 -8.86
CA LEU A 104 -6.64 4.26 -10.31
C LEU A 104 -7.86 4.87 -11.04
N LYS A 105 -9.03 4.93 -10.38
CA LYS A 105 -10.24 5.57 -10.92
C LYS A 105 -10.35 7.06 -10.61
N SER A 106 -9.63 7.52 -9.58
CA SER A 106 -9.53 8.94 -9.23
C SER A 106 -8.85 9.69 -10.39
N LYS A 107 -9.65 10.36 -11.22
CA LYS A 107 -9.21 11.36 -12.21
C LYS A 107 -9.19 12.73 -11.57
#